data_AF-A0A2V6M5B5-F1
#
_entry.id   AF-A0A2V6M5B5-F1
#
_cell.length_a   1.000
_cell.length_b   1.000
_cell.length_c   1.000
_cell.angle_alpha   90.00
_cell.angle_beta   90.00
_cell.angle_gamma   90.00
#
_symmetry.space_group_name_H-M   'P 1'
#
loop_
_entity.id
_entity.type
_entity.pdbx_description
1 polymer ?
#
loop_
_entity_poly.entity_id
_entity_poly.type
_entity_poly.pdbx_seq_one_letter_code
_entity_poly.pdbx_strand_id
1 'polypeptide(L)'
;REWLGFRQVLSKAVTGDTPASTAREFFCKLDHPLWNFHYTLTAAASPNPMALIGESRIAEILANVLFPFWLSEDIRHGESVTWRIDVWAEYAKLPAQLSNRRLETAATRLFGSDSHRKKFLRTVAHQQGLLQIYDDFCMQDNSDCAQCPFPEQMRKWK
;
A
#
# COMPACT_ATOMS: atom_id res chain seq x y z
N ARG A 1 27.23 1.51 4.56
CA ARG A 1 26.83 0.36 5.40
C ARG A 1 25.61 -0.27 4.76
N GLU A 2 25.75 -1.47 4.22
CA GLU A 2 24.62 -2.19 3.62
C GLU A 2 23.82 -2.89 4.73
N TRP A 3 22.50 -2.74 4.72
CA TRP A 3 21.62 -3.33 5.72
C TRP A 3 21.34 -4.79 5.35
N LEU A 4 22.18 -5.70 5.86
CA LEU A 4 22.07 -7.14 5.60
C LEU A 4 20.67 -7.70 5.90
N GLY A 5 20.04 -7.27 6.99
CA GLY A 5 18.67 -7.67 7.32
C GLY A 5 17.63 -7.20 6.31
N PHE A 6 17.80 -6.00 5.74
CA PHE A 6 16.91 -5.51 4.70
C PHE A 6 17.12 -6.25 3.38
N ARG A 7 18.36 -6.64 3.04
CA ARG A 7 18.62 -7.52 1.90
C ARG A 7 17.91 -8.87 2.03
N GLN A 8 17.85 -9.43 3.23
CA GLN A 8 17.09 -10.67 3.47
C GLN A 8 15.60 -10.48 3.21
N VAL A 9 15.01 -9.34 3.60
CA VAL A 9 13.61 -9.00 3.26
C VAL A 9 13.40 -9.03 1.75
N LEU A 10 14.34 -8.47 0.98
CA LEU A 10 14.23 -8.42 -0.48
C LEU A 10 14.38 -9.80 -1.14
N SER A 11 15.21 -10.69 -0.59
CA SER A 11 15.48 -12.03 -1.16
C SER A 11 14.47 -13.11 -0.77
N LYS A 12 13.72 -12.94 0.33
CA LYS A 12 12.87 -14.00 0.90
C LYS A 12 11.61 -14.35 0.12
N ALA A 13 11.18 -13.50 -0.82
CA ALA A 13 10.09 -13.86 -1.73
C ALA A 13 10.42 -15.09 -2.60
N VAL A 14 11.72 -15.38 -2.80
CA VAL A 14 12.20 -16.58 -3.50
C VAL A 14 12.15 -17.83 -2.61
N THR A 15 12.21 -17.69 -1.28
CA THR A 15 12.41 -18.81 -0.35
C THR A 15 11.12 -19.41 0.24
N GLY A 16 9.96 -18.77 0.06
CA GLY A 16 8.64 -19.34 0.39
C GLY A 16 8.01 -18.87 1.71
N ASP A 17 8.66 -17.96 2.43
CA ASP A 17 8.00 -17.17 3.48
C ASP A 17 7.17 -16.06 2.83
N THR A 18 6.02 -15.68 3.41
CA THR A 18 5.27 -14.51 2.91
C THR A 18 6.15 -13.26 3.01
N PRO A 19 6.48 -12.58 1.90
CA PRO A 19 7.47 -11.49 1.92
C PRO A 19 7.01 -10.33 2.80
N ALA A 20 5.69 -10.12 2.86
CA ALA A 20 5.05 -9.14 3.69
C ALA A 20 5.22 -9.39 5.20
N SER A 21 5.20 -10.65 5.67
CA SER A 21 5.40 -10.95 7.09
C SER A 21 6.85 -10.72 7.49
N THR A 22 7.81 -11.10 6.65
CA THR A 22 9.23 -10.87 6.89
C THR A 22 9.54 -9.38 6.94
N ALA A 23 9.02 -8.60 5.98
CA ALA A 23 9.16 -7.16 5.98
C ALA A 23 8.56 -6.53 7.24
N ARG A 24 7.36 -6.96 7.65
CA ARG A 24 6.73 -6.51 8.90
C ARG A 24 7.59 -6.84 10.11
N GLU A 25 8.08 -8.07 10.23
CA GLU A 25 8.95 -8.49 11.33
C GLU A 25 10.24 -7.66 11.38
N PHE A 26 10.84 -7.37 10.22
CA PHE A 26 12.02 -6.51 10.12
C PHE A 26 11.73 -5.09 10.64
N PHE A 27 10.64 -4.46 10.17
CA PHE A 27 10.29 -3.09 10.58
C PHE A 27 9.89 -3.01 12.06
N CYS A 28 9.20 -4.02 12.59
CA CYS A 28 8.82 -4.08 14.01
C CYS A 28 10.00 -4.27 14.96
N LYS A 29 11.13 -4.81 14.47
CA LYS A 29 12.36 -4.98 15.27
C LYS A 29 13.31 -3.78 15.20
N LEU A 30 12.96 -2.74 14.46
CA LEU A 30 13.77 -1.51 14.42
C LEU A 30 13.72 -0.83 15.79
N ASP A 31 14.90 -0.57 16.34
CA ASP A 31 15.11 0.00 17.66
C ASP A 31 16.11 1.16 17.55
N HIS A 32 15.86 2.21 18.34
CA HIS A 32 16.79 3.29 18.52
C HIS A 32 16.65 3.90 19.93
N PRO A 33 17.74 4.09 20.70
CA PRO A 33 17.69 4.56 22.09
C PRO A 33 16.88 5.85 22.29
N LEU A 34 17.05 6.84 21.39
CA LEU A 34 16.28 8.08 21.41
C LEU A 34 14.85 7.93 20.86
N TRP A 35 14.72 7.51 19.59
CA TRP A 35 13.45 7.53 18.86
C TRP A 35 12.41 6.53 19.36
N ASN A 36 12.80 5.51 20.13
CA ASN A 36 11.82 4.66 20.80
C ASN A 36 11.00 5.41 21.85
N PHE A 37 11.48 6.54 22.37
CA PHE A 37 10.80 7.29 23.41
C PHE A 37 10.42 8.71 22.98
N HIS A 38 10.78 9.14 21.77
CA HIS A 38 10.59 10.51 21.32
C HIS A 38 10.07 10.57 19.89
N TYR A 39 9.16 11.50 19.60
CA TYR A 39 8.66 11.78 18.25
C TYR A 39 9.19 13.10 17.67
N THR A 40 9.89 13.92 18.48
CA THR A 40 10.71 15.06 18.04
C THR A 40 11.98 15.13 18.89
N LEU A 41 12.98 15.91 18.47
CA LEU A 41 14.23 16.08 19.22
C LEU A 41 14.06 16.78 20.57
N THR A 42 12.99 17.55 20.74
CA THR A 42 12.77 18.41 21.92
C THR A 42 11.58 17.98 22.77
N ALA A 43 10.80 17.00 22.32
CA ALA A 43 9.69 16.48 23.10
C ALA A 43 10.21 15.80 24.38
N ALA A 44 9.38 15.79 25.42
CA ALA A 44 9.64 14.93 26.57
C ALA A 44 9.55 13.44 26.17
N ALA A 45 10.31 12.60 26.83
CA ALA A 45 10.28 11.16 26.64
C ALA A 45 8.90 10.58 26.98
N SER A 46 8.39 9.70 26.12
CA SER A 46 7.24 8.84 26.40
C SER A 46 7.56 7.88 27.55
N PRO A 47 6.62 7.61 28.46
CA PRO A 47 6.82 6.62 29.53
C PRO A 47 6.94 5.18 29.00
N ASN A 48 6.43 4.91 27.79
CA ASN A 48 6.47 3.60 27.15
C ASN A 48 7.20 3.67 25.80
N PRO A 49 7.94 2.62 25.41
CA PRO A 49 8.58 2.57 24.10
C PRO A 49 7.52 2.53 22.99
N MET A 50 7.82 3.21 21.89
CA MET A 50 7.01 3.35 20.70
C MET A 50 7.73 2.69 19.52
N ALA A 51 6.97 2.02 18.65
CA ALA A 51 7.53 1.48 17.43
C ALA A 51 8.03 2.62 16.53
N LEU A 52 9.26 2.49 16.00
CA LEU A 52 9.82 3.47 15.07
C LEU A 52 9.01 3.59 13.79
N ILE A 53 8.44 2.47 13.33
CA ILE A 53 7.57 2.38 12.17
C ILE A 53 6.30 1.64 12.60
N GLY A 54 5.17 2.35 12.67
CA GLY A 54 3.88 1.74 12.99
C GLY A 54 3.30 0.92 11.84
N GLU A 55 2.34 0.04 12.15
CA GLU A 55 1.69 -0.87 11.19
C GLU A 55 1.11 -0.16 9.96
N SER A 56 0.52 1.02 10.15
CA SER A 56 0.00 1.81 9.03
C SER A 56 1.10 2.22 8.05
N ARG A 57 2.28 2.58 8.55
CA ARG A 57 3.43 2.92 7.70
C ARG A 57 4.06 1.69 7.06
N ILE A 58 4.08 0.55 7.76
CA ILE A 58 4.54 -0.73 7.19
C ILE A 58 3.66 -1.11 5.98
N ALA A 59 2.33 -1.02 6.11
CA ALA A 59 1.41 -1.30 5.01
C ALA A 59 1.66 -0.40 3.79
N GLU A 60 1.91 0.90 4.01
CA GLU A 60 2.24 1.84 2.94
C GLU A 60 3.59 1.53 2.26
N ILE A 61 4.61 1.14 3.03
CA ILE A 61 5.92 0.74 2.47
C ILE A 61 5.78 -0.54 1.65
N LEU A 62 5.02 -1.51 2.17
CA LEU A 62 4.71 -2.73 1.42
C LEU A 62 4.06 -2.38 0.08
N ALA A 63 2.96 -1.64 0.12
CA ALA A 63 2.16 -1.35 -1.06
C ALA A 63 2.89 -0.53 -2.12
N ASN A 64 3.61 0.52 -1.71
CA ASN A 64 4.15 1.50 -2.64
C ASN A 64 5.63 1.24 -3.01
N VAL A 65 6.33 0.37 -2.28
CA VAL A 65 7.76 0.14 -2.48
C VAL A 65 8.07 -1.34 -2.70
N LEU A 66 7.76 -2.20 -1.73
CA LEU A 66 8.24 -3.59 -1.74
C LEU A 66 7.49 -4.46 -2.75
N PHE A 67 6.16 -4.36 -2.82
CA PHE A 67 5.38 -5.09 -3.81
C PHE A 67 5.74 -4.69 -5.25
N PRO A 68 5.81 -3.39 -5.61
CA PRO A 68 6.30 -2.97 -6.93
C PRO A 68 7.71 -3.45 -7.23
N PHE A 69 8.61 -3.42 -6.23
CA PHE A 69 9.96 -3.95 -6.38
C PHE A 69 9.94 -5.44 -6.72
N TRP A 70 9.25 -6.28 -5.94
CA TRP A 70 9.17 -7.72 -6.19
C TRP A 70 8.51 -8.04 -7.54
N LEU A 71 7.45 -7.32 -7.90
CA LEU A 71 6.81 -7.47 -9.22
C LEU A 71 7.79 -7.12 -10.36
N SER A 72 8.62 -6.09 -10.18
CA SER A 72 9.62 -5.72 -11.18
C SER A 72 10.76 -6.74 -11.31
N GLU A 73 11.13 -7.40 -10.21
CA GLU A 73 12.13 -8.47 -10.22
C GLU A 73 11.59 -9.73 -10.90
N ASP A 74 10.31 -10.05 -10.69
CA ASP A 74 9.60 -11.11 -11.42
C ASP A 74 9.66 -10.92 -12.94
N ILE A 75 9.31 -9.73 -13.41
CA ILE A 75 9.35 -9.40 -14.83
C ILE A 75 10.79 -9.44 -15.38
N ARG A 76 11.79 -8.94 -14.63
CA ARG A 76 13.19 -8.88 -15.08
C ARG A 76 13.83 -10.26 -15.26
N HIS A 77 13.54 -11.18 -14.36
CA HIS A 77 14.19 -12.49 -14.35
C HIS A 77 13.41 -13.56 -15.13
N GLY A 78 12.13 -13.30 -15.47
CA GLY A 78 11.30 -14.24 -16.22
C GLY A 78 11.25 -15.62 -15.57
N GLU A 79 11.20 -16.68 -16.38
CA GLU A 79 11.16 -18.08 -15.90
C GLU A 79 12.38 -18.48 -15.03
N SER A 80 13.46 -17.69 -15.04
CA SER A 80 14.68 -17.98 -14.27
C SER A 80 14.52 -17.79 -12.76
N VAL A 81 13.54 -17.02 -12.29
CA VAL A 81 13.25 -16.86 -10.86
C VAL A 81 11.83 -17.34 -10.59
N THR A 82 11.73 -18.54 -10.02
CA THR A 82 10.45 -19.07 -9.56
C THR A 82 10.11 -18.48 -8.20
N TRP A 83 9.33 -17.40 -8.16
CA TRP A 83 8.74 -16.95 -6.90
C TRP A 83 7.83 -18.05 -6.38
N ARG A 84 7.97 -18.37 -5.10
CA ARG A 84 7.10 -19.36 -4.45
C ARG A 84 5.71 -18.81 -4.15
N ILE A 85 5.47 -17.52 -4.39
CA ILE A 85 4.28 -16.77 -4.00
C ILE A 85 3.86 -15.86 -5.15
N ASP A 86 2.55 -15.82 -5.40
CA ASP A 86 1.93 -14.86 -6.30
C ASP A 86 1.92 -13.47 -5.64
N VAL A 87 2.85 -12.61 -6.09
CA VAL A 87 3.04 -11.25 -5.58
C VAL A 87 1.77 -10.41 -5.71
N TRP A 88 1.03 -10.57 -6.81
CA TRP A 88 -0.21 -9.84 -7.04
C TRP A 88 -1.32 -10.30 -6.09
N ALA A 89 -1.48 -11.63 -5.90
CA ALA A 89 -2.48 -12.15 -4.99
C ALA A 89 -2.28 -11.67 -3.54
N GLU A 90 -1.03 -11.52 -3.10
CA GLU A 90 -0.71 -10.99 -1.77
C GLU A 90 -0.96 -9.48 -1.68
N TYR A 91 -0.57 -8.72 -2.71
CA TYR A 91 -0.84 -7.28 -2.79
C TYR A 91 -2.35 -6.99 -2.75
N ALA A 92 -3.15 -7.74 -3.51
CA ALA A 92 -4.59 -7.57 -3.61
C ALA A 92 -5.32 -7.77 -2.27
N LYS A 93 -4.75 -8.57 -1.37
CA LYS A 93 -5.27 -8.87 -0.03
C LYS A 93 -4.76 -7.91 1.06
N LEU A 94 -3.76 -7.07 0.77
CA LEU A 94 -3.16 -6.17 1.75
C LEU A 94 -4.22 -5.21 2.31
N PRO A 95 -4.48 -5.20 3.63
CA PRO A 95 -5.51 -4.36 4.23
C PRO A 95 -5.09 -2.89 4.17
N ALA A 96 -6.03 -2.04 3.75
CA ALA A 96 -5.85 -0.60 3.79
C ALA A 96 -5.85 -0.10 5.24
N GLN A 97 -4.90 0.78 5.56
CA GLN A 97 -4.74 1.34 6.93
C GLN A 97 -5.06 2.83 7.01
N LEU A 98 -4.95 3.54 5.90
CA LEU A 98 -5.09 4.99 5.84
C LEU A 98 -6.11 5.37 4.78
N SER A 99 -6.66 6.57 4.92
CA SER A 99 -7.51 7.20 3.91
C SER A 99 -7.03 8.63 3.68
N ASN A 100 -7.45 9.22 2.57
CA ASN A 100 -7.17 10.61 2.23
C ASN A 100 -8.36 11.24 1.48
N ARG A 101 -8.34 12.56 1.33
CA ARG A 101 -9.45 13.31 0.71
C ARG A 101 -9.74 12.89 -0.74
N ARG A 102 -8.72 12.54 -1.52
CA ARG A 102 -8.88 12.11 -2.93
C ARG A 102 -9.65 10.80 -2.98
N LEU A 103 -9.21 9.83 -2.16
CA LEU A 103 -9.87 8.54 -2.01
C LEU A 103 -11.32 8.70 -1.55
N GLU A 104 -11.59 9.49 -0.51
CA GLU A 104 -12.95 9.71 -0.02
C GLU A 104 -13.84 10.40 -1.04
N THR A 105 -13.27 11.31 -1.85
CA THR A 105 -14.00 11.99 -2.92
C THR A 105 -14.39 11.00 -4.02
N ALA A 106 -13.44 10.19 -4.51
CA ALA A 106 -13.72 9.17 -5.52
C ALA A 106 -14.74 8.14 -5.02
N ALA A 107 -14.57 7.63 -3.80
CA ALA A 107 -15.48 6.68 -3.20
C ALA A 107 -16.90 7.25 -3.02
N THR A 108 -17.01 8.52 -2.61
CA THR A 108 -18.31 9.19 -2.47
C THR A 108 -18.96 9.44 -3.82
N ARG A 109 -18.21 9.87 -4.84
CA ARG A 109 -18.73 10.10 -6.20
C ARG A 109 -19.21 8.81 -6.88
N LEU A 110 -18.49 7.71 -6.69
CA LEU A 110 -18.82 6.43 -7.33
C LEU A 110 -19.89 5.63 -6.59
N PHE A 111 -19.88 5.65 -5.25
CA PHE A 111 -20.73 4.78 -4.45
C PHE A 111 -21.72 5.53 -3.56
N GLY A 112 -21.53 6.81 -3.28
CA GLY A 112 -22.42 7.58 -2.40
C GLY A 112 -22.65 6.88 -1.05
N SER A 113 -23.93 6.55 -0.77
CA SER A 113 -24.40 5.80 0.40
C SER A 113 -24.54 4.29 0.17
N ASP A 114 -24.10 3.76 -0.98
CA ASP A 114 -24.16 2.34 -1.31
C ASP A 114 -23.33 1.51 -0.31
N SER A 115 -23.89 0.38 0.11
CA SER A 115 -23.28 -0.50 1.11
C SER A 115 -21.96 -1.13 0.63
N HIS A 116 -21.76 -1.27 -0.68
CA HIS A 116 -20.53 -1.77 -1.29
C HIS A 116 -19.36 -0.79 -1.16
N ARG A 117 -19.60 0.50 -0.87
CA ARG A 117 -18.50 1.47 -0.65
C ARG A 117 -17.48 0.93 0.35
N LYS A 118 -17.95 0.33 1.44
CA LYS A 118 -17.07 -0.25 2.47
C LYS A 118 -16.23 -1.40 1.93
N LYS A 119 -16.75 -2.21 0.99
CA LYS A 119 -16.02 -3.31 0.37
C LYS A 119 -14.82 -2.80 -0.44
N PHE A 120 -15.01 -1.74 -1.21
CA PHE A 120 -13.98 -1.15 -2.08
C PHE A 120 -13.01 -0.21 -1.36
N LEU A 121 -13.07 -0.12 -0.02
CA LEU A 121 -12.10 0.62 0.79
C LEU A 121 -11.27 -0.29 1.71
N ARG A 122 -11.52 -1.60 1.71
CA ARG A 122 -10.88 -2.55 2.64
C ARG A 122 -9.42 -2.88 2.33
N THR A 123 -9.03 -2.85 1.05
CA THR A 123 -7.70 -3.28 0.62
C THR A 123 -6.98 -2.16 -0.10
N VAL A 124 -5.65 -2.19 -0.03
CA VAL A 124 -4.82 -1.19 -0.71
C VAL A 124 -5.04 -1.23 -2.22
N ALA A 125 -5.19 -2.42 -2.82
CA ALA A 125 -5.47 -2.54 -4.25
C ALA A 125 -6.75 -1.81 -4.67
N HIS A 126 -7.84 -1.90 -3.90
CA HIS A 126 -9.04 -1.13 -4.22
C HIS A 126 -8.83 0.38 -4.03
N GLN A 127 -8.12 0.80 -2.98
CA GLN A 127 -7.81 2.21 -2.79
C GLN A 127 -6.96 2.78 -3.93
N GLN A 128 -5.98 2.03 -4.42
CA GLN A 128 -5.14 2.44 -5.55
C GLN A 128 -5.95 2.52 -6.85
N GLY A 129 -6.86 1.57 -7.09
CA GLY A 129 -7.81 1.68 -8.21
C GLY A 129 -8.70 2.92 -8.12
N LEU A 130 -9.20 3.26 -6.93
CA LEU A 130 -9.99 4.47 -6.73
C LEU A 130 -9.18 5.75 -6.90
N LEU A 131 -7.91 5.76 -6.48
CA LEU A 131 -7.01 6.89 -6.72
C LEU A 131 -6.70 7.03 -8.21
N GLN A 132 -6.52 5.93 -8.95
CA GLN A 132 -6.36 5.98 -10.40
C GLN A 132 -7.59 6.60 -11.08
N ILE A 133 -8.81 6.16 -10.71
CA ILE A 133 -10.05 6.75 -11.23
C ILE A 133 -10.17 8.23 -10.83
N TYR A 134 -9.73 8.59 -9.62
CA TYR A 134 -9.72 9.99 -9.21
C TYR A 134 -8.84 10.83 -10.13
N ASP A 135 -7.64 10.35 -10.42
CA ASP A 135 -6.61 11.09 -11.16
C ASP A 135 -7.00 11.23 -12.63
N ASP A 136 -7.51 10.15 -13.22
CA ASP A 136 -7.91 10.11 -14.63
C ASP A 136 -9.21 10.88 -14.91
N PHE A 137 -10.13 10.95 -13.94
CA PHE A 137 -11.48 11.48 -14.16
C PHE A 137 -11.88 12.57 -13.17
N CYS A 138 -11.89 12.27 -11.86
CA CYS A 138 -12.46 13.19 -10.86
C CYS A 138 -11.70 14.50 -10.73
N MET A 139 -10.38 14.47 -10.92
CA MET A 139 -9.51 15.64 -10.81
C MET A 139 -9.62 16.57 -12.03
N GLN A 140 -9.90 16.01 -13.20
CA GLN A 140 -10.04 16.75 -14.46
C GLN A 140 -11.47 17.29 -14.66
N ASP A 141 -12.45 16.78 -13.91
CA ASP A 141 -13.85 17.11 -14.06
C ASP A 141 -14.32 18.22 -13.11
N ASN A 142 -14.61 19.38 -13.69
CA ASN A 142 -15.24 20.52 -12.99
C ASN A 142 -16.77 20.48 -13.03
N SER A 143 -17.39 19.45 -13.62
CA SER A 143 -18.85 19.33 -13.76
C SER A 143 -19.54 18.56 -12.62
N ASP A 144 -18.80 18.21 -11.56
CA ASP A 144 -19.29 17.37 -10.46
C ASP A 144 -19.98 16.08 -10.96
N CYS A 145 -19.28 15.37 -11.83
CA CYS A 145 -19.70 14.14 -12.49
C CYS A 145 -20.81 14.29 -13.55
N ALA A 146 -21.42 15.46 -13.73
CA ALA A 146 -22.54 15.62 -14.66
C ALA A 146 -22.17 15.29 -16.12
N GLN A 147 -20.92 15.55 -16.51
CA GLN A 147 -20.36 15.26 -17.83
C GLN A 147 -19.12 14.35 -17.75
N CYS A 148 -18.97 13.60 -16.65
CA CYS A 148 -17.80 12.74 -16.47
C CYS A 148 -17.78 11.61 -17.53
N PRO A 149 -16.67 11.41 -18.25
CA PRO A 149 -16.59 10.42 -19.31
C PRO A 149 -16.39 8.98 -18.78
N PHE A 150 -16.12 8.81 -17.48
CA PHE A 150 -15.82 7.51 -16.88
C PHE A 150 -16.90 6.45 -17.17
N PRO A 151 -18.21 6.69 -16.93
CA PRO A 151 -19.23 5.66 -17.15
C PRO A 151 -19.30 5.18 -18.61
N GLU A 152 -19.12 6.10 -19.56
CA GLU A 152 -19.16 5.77 -20.99
C GLU A 152 -17.91 5.01 -21.44
N GLN A 153 -16.73 5.34 -20.89
CA GLN A 153 -15.52 4.57 -21.15
C GLN A 153 -15.60 3.15 -20.58
N MET A 154 -16.17 2.98 -19.38
CA MET A 154 -16.36 1.64 -18.78
C MET A 154 -17.29 0.75 -19.61
N ARG A 155 -18.29 1.30 -20.30
CA ARG A 155 -19.14 0.52 -21.23
C ARG A 155 -18.38 -0.01 -22.45
N LYS A 156 -17.27 0.65 -22.83
CA LYS A 156 -16.44 0.28 -23.99
C LYS A 156 -15.28 -0.64 -23.61
N TRP A 157 -15.00 -0.78 -22.31
CA TRP A 157 -13.93 -1.64 -21.84
C TRP A 157 -14.32 -3.12 -22.04
N LYS A 158 -13.50 -3.84 -22.80
CA LYS A 158 -13.60 -5.29 -23.04
C LYS A 158 -12.50 -6.01 -22.30
#